data_AF-A0A7S3WYF2-F1
#
_entry.id   AF-A0A7S3WYF2-F1
#
_cell.length_a   1.000
_cell.length_b   1.000
_cell.length_c   1.000
_cell.angle_alpha   90.00
_cell.angle_beta   90.00
_cell.angle_gamma   90.00
#
_symmetry.space_group_name_H-M   'P 1'
#
loop_
_entity.id
_entity.type
_entity.pdbx_description
1 polymer ?
#
loop_
_entity_poly.entity_id
_entity_poly.type
_entity_poly.pdbx_seq_one_letter_code
_entity_poly.pdbx_strand_id
1 'polypeptide(L)'
;LEKQQDELDAIYTKICDPSLEYPSYYTLPFHGYDAGNLSWNAAHELEAATQSMCLGYYTGMDWQDAQEMFRGSARREIAEYWRSSHLVSIDGLPEQPRTLLDLGCSGGFSTNQMAE
;
A
#
# COMPACT_ATOMS: atom_id res chain seq x y z
N LEU A 1 2.31 -20.40 3.72
CA LEU A 1 2.20 -19.25 4.64
C LEU A 1 2.66 -19.64 6.04
N GLU A 2 2.20 -20.76 6.62
CA GLU A 2 2.63 -21.23 7.96
C GLU A 2 4.12 -21.55 8.13
N LYS A 3 4.84 -21.89 7.05
CA LYS A 3 6.24 -22.36 7.12
C LYS A 3 7.25 -21.32 7.65
N GLN A 4 6.84 -20.05 7.74
CA GLN A 4 7.65 -18.94 8.26
C GLN A 4 7.01 -18.27 9.49
N GLN A 5 5.92 -18.82 10.04
CA GLN A 5 5.19 -18.15 11.12
C GLN A 5 6.08 -17.93 12.35
N ASP A 6 6.90 -18.91 12.73
CA ASP A 6 7.82 -18.78 13.87
C ASP A 6 8.82 -17.63 13.70
N GLU A 7 9.31 -17.42 12.47
CA GLU A 7 10.23 -16.32 12.16
C GLU A 7 9.51 -14.97 12.24
N LEU A 8 8.30 -14.89 11.69
CA LEU A 8 7.46 -13.68 11.74
C LEU A 8 7.08 -13.33 13.18
N ASP A 9 6.73 -14.30 14.00
CA ASP A 9 6.42 -14.09 15.43
C ASP A 9 7.66 -13.61 16.20
N ALA A 10 8.84 -14.15 15.89
CA ALA A 10 10.09 -13.70 16.49
C ALA A 10 10.46 -12.27 16.08
N ILE A 11 10.16 -11.85 14.84
CA ILE A 11 10.34 -10.47 14.38
C ILE A 11 9.31 -9.56 15.06
N TYR A 12 8.04 -9.95 15.07
CA TYR A 12 6.95 -9.20 15.72
C TYR A 12 7.29 -8.92 17.19
N THR A 13 7.73 -9.92 17.94
CA THR A 13 8.11 -9.78 19.36
C THR A 13 9.23 -8.75 19.58
N LYS A 14 10.11 -8.54 18.58
CA LYS A 14 11.20 -7.55 18.68
C LYS A 14 10.76 -6.13 18.38
N ILE A 15 9.72 -5.95 17.57
CA ILE A 15 9.30 -4.65 17.05
C ILE A 15 7.98 -4.16 17.66
N CYS A 16 7.21 -5.05 18.29
CA CYS A 16 5.93 -4.69 18.86
C CYS A 16 6.12 -3.79 20.09
N ASP A 17 5.24 -2.80 20.22
CA ASP A 17 5.13 -1.97 21.41
C ASP A 17 3.80 -2.28 22.10
N PRO A 18 3.81 -3.06 23.21
CA PRO A 18 2.61 -3.39 23.95
C PRO A 18 1.93 -2.19 24.64
N SER A 19 2.62 -1.05 24.72
CA SER A 19 2.05 0.19 25.29
C SER A 19 1.26 1.01 24.27
N LEU A 20 1.30 0.64 22.98
CA LEU A 20 0.59 1.32 21.93
C LEU A 20 -0.92 1.04 22.00
N GLU A 21 -1.70 2.08 22.27
CA GLU A 21 -3.16 2.01 22.22
C GLU A 21 -3.67 2.45 20.84
N TYR A 22 -4.33 1.53 20.14
CA TYR A 22 -5.00 1.86 18.89
C TYR A 22 -6.36 2.51 19.16
N PRO A 23 -6.74 3.54 18.37
CA PRO A 23 -8.12 4.04 18.39
C PRO A 23 -9.12 2.90 18.16
N SER A 24 -10.25 2.92 18.87
CA SER A 24 -11.23 1.82 18.84
C SER A 24 -11.80 1.52 17.46
N TYR A 25 -11.81 2.51 16.55
CA TYR A 25 -12.24 2.30 15.17
C TYR A 25 -11.25 1.47 14.34
N TYR A 26 -9.99 1.37 14.77
CA TYR A 26 -8.92 0.72 14.03
C TYR A 26 -8.85 -0.80 14.28
N THR A 27 -9.52 -1.28 15.33
CA THR A 27 -9.56 -2.71 15.72
C THR A 27 -10.93 -3.34 15.49
N LEU A 28 -11.76 -2.75 14.63
CA LEU A 28 -13.06 -3.28 14.27
C LEU A 28 -12.93 -4.42 13.24
N PRO A 29 -13.93 -5.32 13.16
CA PRO A 29 -13.99 -6.32 12.10
C PRO A 29 -13.90 -5.67 10.72
N PHE A 30 -13.10 -6.27 9.83
CA PHE A 30 -12.81 -5.69 8.52
C PHE A 30 -12.57 -6.79 7.49
N HIS A 31 -13.11 -6.64 6.27
CA HIS A 31 -12.96 -7.60 5.15
C HIS A 31 -13.17 -9.08 5.49
N GLY A 32 -14.04 -9.39 6.47
CA GLY A 32 -14.34 -10.77 6.87
C GLY A 32 -13.48 -11.31 8.02
N TYR A 33 -12.56 -10.52 8.58
CA TYR A 33 -11.82 -10.90 9.78
C TYR A 33 -12.50 -10.32 11.03
N ASP A 34 -12.95 -11.19 11.93
CA ASP A 34 -13.58 -10.81 13.20
C ASP A 34 -12.64 -10.00 14.10
N ALA A 35 -11.33 -10.29 14.06
CA ALA A 35 -10.30 -9.56 14.79
C ALA A 35 -9.81 -8.29 14.08
N GLY A 36 -10.41 -7.94 12.93
CA GLY A 36 -9.95 -6.83 12.09
C GLY A 36 -8.69 -7.13 11.29
N ASN A 37 -8.08 -6.08 10.76
CA ASN A 37 -6.90 -6.13 9.89
C ASN A 37 -5.57 -6.31 10.63
N LEU A 38 -5.55 -6.24 11.97
CA LEU A 38 -4.36 -6.42 12.80
C LEU A 38 -4.14 -7.88 13.22
N SER A 39 -4.29 -8.82 12.27
CA SER A 39 -4.10 -10.25 12.52
C SER A 39 -3.18 -10.88 11.48
N TRP A 40 -2.53 -12.00 11.85
CA TRP A 40 -1.67 -12.73 10.93
C TRP A 40 -2.42 -13.23 9.69
N ASN A 41 -3.67 -13.66 9.83
CA ASN A 41 -4.48 -14.09 8.68
C ASN A 41 -4.65 -12.96 7.66
N ALA A 42 -5.00 -11.76 8.13
CA ALA A 42 -5.11 -10.60 7.26
C ALA A 42 -3.76 -10.22 6.62
N ALA A 43 -2.66 -10.31 7.37
CA ALA A 43 -1.32 -10.02 6.85
C ALA A 43 -0.89 -11.00 5.75
N HIS A 44 -1.16 -12.30 5.93
CA HIS A 44 -0.83 -13.36 4.96
C HIS A 44 -1.61 -13.23 3.65
N GLU A 45 -2.85 -12.72 3.70
CA GLU A 45 -3.71 -12.58 2.53
C GLU A 45 -3.56 -11.22 1.83
N LEU A 46 -2.89 -10.25 2.47
CA LEU A 46 -2.80 -8.86 2.03
C LEU A 46 -2.29 -8.71 0.58
N GLU A 47 -1.21 -9.39 0.22
CA GLU A 47 -0.60 -9.27 -1.10
C GLU A 47 -1.52 -9.83 -2.19
N ALA A 48 -2.03 -11.06 -1.99
CA ALA A 48 -2.93 -11.70 -2.94
C ALA A 48 -4.24 -10.92 -3.09
N ALA A 49 -4.81 -10.42 -1.99
CA ALA A 49 -5.99 -9.56 -2.01
C ALA A 49 -5.70 -8.25 -2.77
N THR A 50 -4.54 -7.64 -2.53
CA THR A 50 -4.10 -6.41 -3.21
C THR A 50 -3.95 -6.60 -4.73
N GLN A 51 -3.39 -7.73 -5.17
CA GLN A 51 -3.18 -8.05 -6.58
C GLN A 51 -4.50 -8.38 -7.30
N SER A 52 -5.36 -9.18 -6.66
CA SER A 52 -6.61 -9.64 -7.26
C SER A 52 -7.72 -8.59 -7.29
N MET A 53 -7.71 -7.62 -6.38
CA MET A 53 -8.75 -6.58 -6.28
C MET A 53 -8.99 -5.84 -7.61
N CYS A 54 -7.94 -5.54 -8.37
CA CYS A 54 -8.08 -4.79 -9.62
C CYS A 54 -8.73 -5.59 -10.75
N LEU A 55 -8.69 -6.93 -10.71
CA LEU A 55 -9.36 -7.79 -11.70
C LEU A 55 -10.88 -7.57 -11.72
N GLY A 56 -11.47 -7.14 -10.59
CA GLY A 56 -12.90 -6.83 -10.52
C GLY A 56 -13.33 -5.61 -11.37
N TYR A 57 -12.39 -4.76 -11.78
CA TYR A 57 -12.67 -3.58 -12.60
C TYR A 57 -12.41 -3.80 -14.09
N TYR A 58 -11.59 -4.80 -14.46
CA TYR A 58 -11.11 -4.99 -15.83
C TYR A 58 -11.26 -6.45 -16.29
N THR A 59 -12.28 -6.71 -17.11
CA THR A 59 -12.55 -8.05 -17.65
C THR A 59 -11.52 -8.45 -18.70
N GLY A 60 -10.94 -9.65 -18.53
CA GLY A 60 -10.05 -10.26 -19.53
C GLY A 60 -8.59 -9.81 -19.47
N MET A 61 -8.21 -9.01 -18.46
CA MET A 61 -6.82 -8.67 -18.17
C MET A 61 -6.21 -9.66 -17.18
N ASP A 62 -4.88 -9.81 -17.22
CA ASP A 62 -4.16 -10.39 -16.10
C ASP A 62 -4.07 -9.40 -14.92
N TRP A 63 -3.61 -9.87 -13.77
CA TRP A 63 -3.62 -9.03 -12.57
C TRP A 63 -2.58 -7.91 -12.64
N GLN A 64 -1.49 -8.11 -13.37
CA GLN A 64 -0.43 -7.12 -13.55
C GLN A 64 -0.94 -5.93 -14.38
N ASP A 65 -1.56 -6.22 -15.53
CA ASP A 65 -2.15 -5.21 -16.40
C ASP A 65 -3.30 -4.47 -15.70
N ALA A 66 -4.14 -5.20 -14.97
CA ALA A 66 -5.22 -4.59 -14.18
C ALA A 66 -4.68 -3.66 -13.08
N GLN A 67 -3.59 -4.04 -12.39
CA GLN A 67 -2.93 -3.19 -11.41
C GLN A 67 -2.30 -1.95 -12.05
N GLU A 68 -1.67 -2.09 -13.21
CA GLU A 68 -1.06 -0.96 -13.92
C GLU A 68 -2.11 0.01 -14.47
N MET A 69 -3.24 -0.53 -14.94
CA MET A 69 -4.40 0.27 -15.33
C MET A 69 -4.99 1.04 -14.14
N PHE A 70 -5.10 0.43 -12.97
CA PHE A 70 -5.66 1.07 -11.77
C PHE A 70 -4.65 1.96 -11.04
N ARG A 71 -3.64 1.35 -10.40
CA ARG A 71 -2.64 2.03 -9.57
C ARG A 71 -1.66 2.84 -10.40
N GLY A 72 -1.24 2.32 -11.56
CA GLY A 72 -0.37 3.05 -12.48
C GLY A 72 -1.00 4.35 -12.96
N SER A 73 -2.31 4.36 -13.22
CA SER A 73 -3.02 5.58 -13.59
C SER A 73 -3.03 6.60 -12.45
N ALA A 74 -3.30 6.17 -11.21
CA ALA A 74 -3.21 7.07 -10.06
C ALA A 74 -1.80 7.66 -9.88
N ARG A 75 -0.73 6.83 -10.04
CA ARG A 75 0.67 7.30 -9.98
C ARG A 75 0.96 8.35 -11.07
N ARG A 76 0.52 8.10 -12.31
CA ARG A 76 0.66 9.06 -13.42
C ARG A 76 -0.05 10.37 -13.12
N GLU A 77 -1.30 10.32 -12.68
CA GLU A 77 -2.07 11.52 -12.34
C GLU A 77 -1.42 12.36 -11.23
N ILE A 78 -0.90 11.70 -10.18
CA ILE A 78 -0.14 12.39 -9.13
C ILE A 78 1.10 13.09 -9.71
N ALA A 79 1.85 12.39 -10.57
CA ALA A 79 3.03 12.95 -11.22
C ALA A 79 2.70 14.11 -12.16
N GLU A 80 1.64 13.99 -12.97
CA GLU A 80 1.19 15.06 -13.88
C GLU A 80 0.66 16.28 -13.10
N TYR A 81 -0.10 16.04 -12.03
CA TYR A 81 -0.56 17.11 -11.15
C TYR A 81 0.62 17.87 -10.54
N TRP A 82 1.63 17.14 -10.05
CA TRP A 82 2.84 17.78 -9.53
C TRP A 82 3.53 18.63 -10.60
N ARG A 83 3.80 18.07 -11.78
CA ARG A 83 4.47 18.78 -12.89
C ARG A 83 3.70 20.02 -13.36
N SER A 84 2.37 19.95 -13.40
CA SER A 84 1.53 21.07 -13.87
C SER A 84 1.30 22.15 -12.81
N SER A 85 1.41 21.82 -11.53
CA SER A 85 1.21 22.76 -10.41
C SER A 85 2.49 23.45 -9.91
N HIS A 86 3.67 22.95 -10.29
CA HIS A 86 4.95 23.50 -9.86
C HIS A 86 5.68 24.21 -11.00
N LEU A 87 6.36 25.30 -10.66
CA LEU A 87 7.17 26.04 -11.62
C LEU A 87 8.34 25.19 -12.08
N VAL A 88 8.59 25.25 -13.39
CA VAL A 88 9.79 24.71 -14.01
C VAL A 88 11.00 25.47 -13.45
N SER A 89 12.04 24.75 -13.00
CA SER A 89 13.28 25.36 -12.52
C SER A 89 14.00 26.10 -13.65
N ILE A 90 14.99 26.92 -13.29
CA ILE A 90 15.74 27.80 -14.21
C ILE A 90 16.37 27.03 -15.40
N ASP A 91 16.63 25.74 -15.22
CA ASP A 91 17.18 24.80 -16.20
C ASP A 91 16.12 24.08 -17.06
N GLY A 92 14.82 24.43 -16.93
CA GLY A 92 13.76 23.91 -17.77
C GLY A 92 13.19 22.55 -17.32
N LEU A 93 13.58 22.05 -16.15
CA LEU A 93 13.05 20.81 -15.58
C LEU A 93 12.00 21.10 -14.49
N PRO A 94 10.92 20.32 -14.36
CA PRO A 94 10.04 20.45 -13.20
C PRO A 94 10.81 20.02 -11.94
N GLU A 95 10.77 20.85 -10.89
CA GLU A 95 11.35 20.48 -9.59
C GLU A 95 10.68 19.20 -9.09
N GLN A 96 11.45 18.16 -8.77
CA GLN A 96 10.90 16.89 -8.28
C GLN A 96 10.52 16.98 -6.80
N PRO A 97 9.49 16.24 -6.34
CA PRO A 97 9.16 16.21 -4.92
C PRO A 97 10.31 15.56 -4.14
N ARG A 98 10.75 16.22 -3.06
CA ARG A 98 11.80 15.68 -2.18
C ARG A 98 11.30 14.62 -1.21
N THR A 99 10.01 14.62 -0.92
CA THR A 99 9.41 13.75 0.09
C THR A 99 7.96 13.49 -0.27
N LEU A 100 7.53 12.24 -0.09
CA LEU A 100 6.16 11.79 -0.22
C LEU A 100 5.70 11.20 1.11
N LEU A 101 4.48 11.53 1.54
CA LEU A 101 3.84 10.96 2.73
C LEU A 101 2.62 10.15 2.29
N ASP A 102 2.65 8.85 2.55
CA ASP A 102 1.52 7.95 2.33
C ASP A 102 0.73 7.78 3.64
N LEU A 103 -0.40 8.48 3.74
CA LEU A 103 -1.25 8.47 4.94
C LEU A 103 -2.01 7.14 5.13
N GLY A 104 -2.03 6.26 4.12
CA GLY A 104 -2.81 5.03 4.10
C GLY A 104 -2.03 3.88 3.44
N CYS A 105 -0.76 3.71 3.84
CA CYS A 105 0.18 2.86 3.10
C CYS A 105 -0.17 1.38 3.10
N SER A 106 -0.95 0.88 4.07
CA SER A 106 -1.23 -0.55 4.23
C SER A 106 0.09 -1.35 4.22
N GLY A 107 0.25 -2.35 3.35
CA GLY A 107 1.51 -3.09 3.14
C GLY A 107 2.60 -2.35 2.35
N GLY A 108 2.41 -1.09 1.99
CA GLY A 108 3.42 -0.24 1.36
C GLY A 108 3.63 -0.46 -0.15
N PHE A 109 2.78 -1.25 -0.82
CA PHE A 109 2.94 -1.60 -2.24
C PHE A 109 3.00 -0.37 -3.16
N SER A 110 2.05 0.56 -3.03
CA SER A 110 2.04 1.80 -3.83
C SER A 110 3.20 2.71 -3.46
N THR A 111 3.54 2.79 -2.17
CA THR A 111 4.65 3.61 -1.68
C THR A 111 5.96 3.17 -2.33
N ASN A 112 6.24 1.86 -2.36
CA ASN A 112 7.43 1.30 -2.99
C ASN A 112 7.46 1.62 -4.50
N GLN A 113 6.33 1.45 -5.20
CA GLN A 113 6.20 1.76 -6.63
C GLN A 113 6.32 3.25 -6.99
N MET A 114 6.21 4.15 -6.01
CA MET A 114 6.42 5.59 -6.19
C MET A 114 7.82 6.05 -5.77
N ALA A 115 8.56 5.21 -5.05
CA ALA A 115 9.94 5.48 -4.64
C ALA A 115 10.98 5.02 -5.69
N GLU A 116 10.58 4.14 -6.61
CA GLU A 116 11.33 3.73 -7.81
C GLU A 116 11.31 4.79 -8.91
#